data_AF-A0A9D6ZZE6-F1
#
_entry.id   AF-A0A9D6ZZE6-F1
#
_cell.length_a   1.000
_cell.length_b   1.000
_cell.length_c   1.000
_cell.angle_alpha   90.00
_cell.angle_beta   90.00
_cell.angle_gamma   90.00
#
_symmetry.space_group_name_H-M   'P 1'
#
loop_
_entity.id
_entity.type
_entity.pdbx_description
1 polymer ?
#
loop_
_entity_poly.entity_id
_entity_poly.type
_entity_poly.pdbx_seq_one_letter_code
_entity_poly.pdbx_strand_id
1 'polypeptide(L)'
;MFFNIRFRTFIIVLALLLLGVLTNLLTNFASQSTPQILKDYPYLIWVCIGITIFFSVLLSVLQTSNAESKYPLKSSQISMNRLQSASTLHSNVHVFISYSNKDTEWVEKILIPYLDSHGIKAFTDRKFKGGSLSIEQMASSIENSKYTIAVMTKNFMTSEWTRIETAMAQTLNPDASERKLVPILLEDCDIPLRLRVLHYRDLRNNEEWDQLIEDLI
;
A
#
# COMPACT_ATOMS: atom_id res chain seq x y z
N MET A 1 17.90 11.33 4.83
CA MET A 1 16.77 12.22 4.43
C MET A 1 17.20 13.64 4.05
N PHE A 2 18.21 14.24 4.69
CA PHE A 2 18.66 15.62 4.38
C PHE A 2 19.40 15.84 3.05
N PHE A 3 19.98 14.77 2.46
CA PHE A 3 20.77 14.89 1.22
C PHE A 3 19.91 15.19 -0.02
N ASN A 4 18.70 14.63 -0.07
CA ASN A 4 17.81 14.74 -1.23
C ASN A 4 17.14 16.12 -1.36
N ILE A 5 16.92 16.81 -0.24
CA ILE A 5 16.36 18.16 -0.23
C ILE A 5 17.41 19.18 -0.67
N ARG A 6 18.65 19.07 -0.18
CA ARG A 6 19.76 19.95 -0.58
C ARG A 6 20.14 19.79 -2.05
N PHE A 7 20.09 18.57 -2.58
CA PHE A 7 20.37 18.32 -4.00
C PHE A 7 19.30 18.93 -4.91
N ARG A 8 18.01 18.84 -4.53
CA ARG A 8 16.90 19.45 -5.29
C ARG A 8 16.93 20.96 -5.27
N THR A 9 17.20 21.59 -4.12
CA THR A 9 17.37 23.06 -4.07
C THR A 9 18.61 23.50 -4.82
N PHE A 10 19.70 22.73 -4.81
CA PHE A 10 20.89 23.05 -5.59
C PHE A 10 20.62 23.04 -7.10
N ILE A 11 19.91 22.04 -7.61
CA ILE A 11 19.54 21.96 -9.04
C ILE A 11 18.62 23.12 -9.44
N ILE A 12 17.63 23.47 -8.61
CA ILE A 12 16.71 24.58 -8.91
C ILE A 12 17.46 25.92 -8.91
N VAL A 13 18.35 26.14 -7.94
CA VAL A 13 19.16 27.38 -7.87
C VAL A 13 20.13 27.46 -9.04
N LEU A 14 20.76 26.35 -9.43
CA LEU A 14 21.64 26.29 -10.60
C LEU A 14 20.86 26.56 -11.90
N ALA A 15 19.65 26.02 -12.05
CA ALA A 15 18.80 26.27 -13.21
C ALA A 15 18.36 27.74 -13.30
N LEU A 16 18.00 28.38 -12.17
CA LEU A 16 17.67 29.80 -12.12
C LEU A 16 18.87 30.69 -12.43
N LEU A 17 20.07 30.32 -11.96
CA LEU A 17 21.31 31.02 -12.30
C LEU A 17 21.63 30.90 -13.80
N LEU A 18 21.50 29.71 -14.37
CA LEU A 18 21.72 29.50 -15.80
C LEU A 18 20.68 30.23 -16.66
N LEU A 19 19.42 30.27 -16.22
CA LEU A 19 18.36 31.04 -16.89
C LEU A 19 18.67 32.53 -16.83
N GLY A 20 19.15 33.04 -15.68
CA GLY A 20 19.57 34.44 -15.53
C GLY A 20 20.80 34.79 -16.38
N VAL A 21 21.78 33.89 -16.48
CA VAL A 21 22.94 34.07 -17.36
C VAL A 21 22.48 34.08 -18.82
N LEU A 22 21.58 33.18 -19.20
CA LEU A 22 21.04 33.08 -20.55
C LEU A 22 20.22 34.31 -20.94
N THR A 23 19.34 34.80 -20.06
CA THR A 23 18.58 36.03 -20.33
C THR A 23 19.52 37.22 -20.46
N ASN A 24 20.55 37.32 -19.62
CA ASN A 24 21.53 38.40 -19.69
C ASN A 24 22.36 38.33 -20.97
N LEU A 25 22.77 37.12 -21.40
CA LEU A 25 23.46 36.89 -22.66
C LEU A 25 22.58 37.26 -23.86
N LEU A 26 21.30 36.88 -23.84
CA LEU A 26 20.34 37.23 -24.88
C LEU A 26 20.07 38.74 -24.95
N THR A 27 19.95 39.43 -23.81
CA THR A 27 19.78 40.88 -23.78
C THR A 27 21.03 41.61 -24.25
N ASN A 28 22.22 41.14 -23.89
CA ASN A 28 23.49 41.74 -24.29
C ASN A 28 23.74 41.51 -25.80
N PHE A 29 23.42 40.31 -26.30
CA PHE A 29 23.47 39.97 -27.72
C PHE A 29 22.46 40.78 -28.55
N ALA A 30 21.23 40.95 -28.05
CA ALA A 30 20.20 41.77 -28.69
C ALA A 30 20.60 43.26 -28.80
N SER A 31 21.42 43.78 -27.87
CA SER A 31 21.94 45.16 -27.93
C SER A 31 23.07 45.36 -28.95
N GLN A 32 23.82 44.30 -29.28
CA GLN A 32 25.04 44.43 -30.07
C GLN A 32 24.87 44.05 -31.55
N SER A 33 23.86 43.25 -31.91
CA SER A 33 23.50 42.96 -33.29
C SER A 33 22.08 42.38 -33.31
N THR A 34 21.16 42.97 -34.07
CA THR A 34 20.00 42.19 -34.53
C THR A 34 20.53 41.29 -35.66
N PRO A 35 20.73 39.98 -35.44
CA PRO A 35 21.30 39.13 -36.48
C PRO A 35 20.31 39.03 -37.65
N GLN A 36 20.79 39.23 -38.89
CA GLN A 36 20.01 39.17 -40.13
C GLN A 36 19.08 37.93 -40.20
N ILE A 37 19.56 36.80 -39.65
CA ILE A 37 18.87 35.50 -39.52
C ILE A 37 17.51 35.56 -38.79
N LEU A 38 17.32 36.49 -37.84
CA LEU A 38 16.05 36.61 -37.11
C LEU A 38 14.94 37.27 -37.95
N LYS A 39 15.29 38.04 -38.99
CA LYS A 39 14.32 38.64 -39.92
C LYS A 39 13.84 37.64 -40.98
N ASP A 40 14.72 36.74 -41.42
CA ASP A 40 14.40 35.75 -42.46
C ASP A 40 13.49 34.63 -41.92
N TYR A 41 13.57 34.34 -40.60
CA TYR A 41 12.84 33.22 -39.99
C TYR A 41 12.16 33.60 -38.66
N PRO A 42 11.07 34.39 -38.68
CA PRO A 42 10.37 34.84 -37.47
C PRO A 42 9.70 33.70 -36.68
N TYR A 43 9.43 32.56 -37.32
CA TYR A 43 8.83 31.38 -36.68
C TYR A 43 9.79 30.67 -35.70
N LEU A 44 11.10 30.92 -35.81
CA LEU A 44 12.11 30.27 -34.99
C LEU A 44 11.98 30.63 -33.51
N ILE A 45 11.49 31.85 -33.22
CA ILE A 45 11.14 32.30 -31.86
C ILE A 45 10.03 31.42 -31.27
N TRP A 46 8.96 31.20 -32.03
CA TRP A 46 7.82 30.39 -31.59
C TRP A 46 8.18 28.91 -31.41
N VAL A 47 9.09 28.37 -32.23
CA VAL A 47 9.63 27.01 -32.06
C VAL A 47 10.41 26.90 -30.76
N CYS A 48 11.26 27.88 -30.42
CA CYS A 48 11.98 27.90 -29.15
C CYS A 48 11.01 27.98 -27.94
N ILE A 49 9.96 28.79 -28.04
CA ILE A 49 8.92 28.87 -27.00
C ILE A 49 8.20 27.53 -26.84
N GLY A 50 7.87 26.85 -27.95
CA GLY A 50 7.26 25.52 -27.91
C GLY A 50 8.15 24.48 -27.23
N ILE A 51 9.45 24.46 -27.56
CA ILE A 51 10.42 23.52 -26.98
C ILE A 51 10.59 23.77 -25.47
N THR A 52 10.63 25.04 -25.04
CA THR A 52 10.77 25.37 -23.62
C THR A 52 9.53 24.98 -22.81
N ILE A 53 8.32 25.21 -23.35
CA ILE A 53 7.08 24.74 -22.73
C ILE A 53 7.07 23.22 -22.63
N PHE A 54 7.43 22.51 -23.70
CA PHE A 54 7.49 21.05 -23.71
C PHE A 54 8.45 20.50 -22.65
N PHE A 55 9.67 21.04 -22.56
CA PHE A 55 10.63 20.62 -21.55
C PHE A 55 10.18 20.95 -20.13
N SER A 56 9.50 22.07 -19.90
CA SER A 56 8.97 22.43 -18.58
C SER A 56 7.86 21.48 -18.12
N VAL A 57 6.97 21.07 -19.03
CA VAL A 57 5.92 20.09 -18.77
C VAL A 57 6.53 18.71 -18.53
N LEU A 58 7.50 18.30 -19.35
CA LEU A 58 8.22 17.04 -19.18
C LEU A 58 8.95 16.98 -17.82
N LEU A 59 9.63 18.06 -17.43
CA LEU A 59 10.26 18.17 -16.11
C LEU A 59 9.24 18.11 -14.98
N SER A 60 8.06 18.69 -15.14
CA SER A 60 6.99 18.62 -14.15
C SER A 60 6.44 17.20 -14.00
N VAL A 61 6.28 16.46 -15.11
CA VAL A 61 5.86 15.05 -15.12
C VAL A 61 6.91 14.12 -14.50
N LEU A 62 8.20 14.40 -14.74
CA LEU A 62 9.30 13.66 -14.11
C LEU A 62 9.45 13.99 -12.61
N GLN A 63 8.96 15.15 -12.17
CA GLN A 63 8.87 15.49 -10.75
C GLN A 63 7.73 14.75 -10.06
N THR A 64 6.58 14.53 -10.72
CA THR A 64 5.49 13.72 -10.18
C THR A 64 5.86 12.24 -10.13
N SER A 65 6.59 11.69 -11.12
CA SER A 65 7.08 10.31 -11.05
C SER A 65 8.08 10.10 -9.91
N ASN A 66 8.89 11.11 -9.58
CA ASN A 66 9.78 11.08 -8.42
C ASN A 66 9.10 11.49 -7.10
N ALA A 67 7.89 12.06 -7.13
CA ALA A 67 7.16 12.49 -5.93
C ALA A 67 6.49 11.31 -5.20
N GLU A 68 6.27 10.17 -5.86
CA GLU A 68 5.91 8.92 -5.17
C GLU A 68 7.06 8.38 -4.30
N SER A 69 8.30 8.84 -4.51
CA SER A 69 9.43 8.63 -3.60
C SER A 69 9.51 9.67 -2.47
N LYS A 70 8.37 10.12 -1.94
CA LYS A 70 8.28 11.01 -0.76
C LYS A 70 7.74 10.29 0.47
N TYR A 71 8.04 9.00 0.60
CA TYR A 71 8.01 8.30 1.88
C TYR A 71 9.46 7.97 2.26
N PRO A 72 10.02 8.56 3.32
CA PRO A 72 11.39 8.26 3.71
C PRO A 72 11.50 6.81 4.20
N LEU A 73 12.26 6.00 3.45
CA LEU A 73 12.85 4.76 3.93
C LEU A 73 13.61 5.03 5.23
N LYS A 74 12.97 4.69 6.35
CA LYS A 74 13.56 4.59 7.70
C LYS A 74 14.41 3.31 7.80
N SER A 75 15.22 3.00 6.79
CA SER A 75 15.90 1.69 6.68
C SER A 75 17.26 1.63 7.38
N SER A 76 17.86 2.76 7.78
CA SER A 76 19.19 2.76 8.39
C SER A 76 19.21 2.62 9.93
N GLN A 77 18.06 2.72 10.61
CA GLN A 77 17.94 2.34 12.04
C GLN A 77 17.62 0.85 12.21
N ILE A 78 17.14 0.18 11.14
CA ILE A 78 16.70 -1.22 11.17
C ILE A 78 17.87 -2.17 11.35
N SER A 79 19.09 -1.82 10.92
CA SER A 79 20.25 -2.71 11.01
C SER A 79 20.81 -2.84 12.44
N MET A 80 20.73 -1.80 13.27
CA MET A 80 21.15 -1.86 14.69
C MET A 80 20.09 -2.51 15.58
N ASN A 81 18.79 -2.26 15.30
CA ASN A 81 17.72 -2.95 16.01
C ASN A 81 17.69 -4.46 15.66
N ARG A 82 18.09 -4.87 14.45
CA ARG A 82 18.11 -6.29 14.04
C ARG A 82 19.05 -7.16 14.87
N LEU A 83 20.16 -6.61 15.38
CA LEU A 83 21.10 -7.37 16.21
C LEU A 83 20.63 -7.49 17.67
N GLN A 84 19.89 -6.50 18.19
CA GLN A 84 19.19 -6.62 19.48
C GLN A 84 17.90 -7.46 19.39
N SER A 85 17.24 -7.49 18.23
CA SER A 85 16.00 -8.27 18.01
C SER A 85 16.26 -9.76 17.82
N ALA A 86 17.50 -10.17 17.53
CA ALA A 86 17.86 -11.58 17.38
C ALA A 86 17.79 -12.38 18.70
N SER A 87 17.70 -11.70 19.86
CA SER A 87 17.60 -12.35 21.18
C SER A 87 16.17 -12.41 21.77
N THR A 88 15.12 -11.99 21.03
CA THR A 88 13.71 -12.04 21.50
C THR A 88 12.72 -12.41 20.38
N LEU A 89 12.97 -13.50 19.62
CA LEU A 89 12.11 -13.92 18.52
C LEU A 89 10.82 -14.61 19.03
N HIS A 90 9.81 -13.80 19.33
CA HIS A 90 8.41 -14.18 19.10
C HIS A 90 7.86 -13.15 18.11
N SER A 91 7.97 -13.45 16.82
CA SER A 91 7.32 -12.66 15.78
C SER A 91 5.81 -12.83 15.95
N ASN A 92 5.15 -11.88 16.62
CA ASN A 92 3.70 -11.90 16.74
C ASN A 92 3.09 -11.68 15.35
N VAL A 93 2.68 -12.76 14.68
CA VAL A 93 1.89 -12.66 13.45
C VAL A 93 0.53 -12.09 13.83
N HIS A 94 0.08 -11.08 13.09
CA HIS A 94 -1.22 -10.45 13.29
C HIS A 94 -2.21 -10.94 12.23
N VAL A 95 -3.35 -11.46 12.69
CA VAL A 95 -4.40 -12.03 11.83
C VAL A 95 -5.73 -11.36 12.13
N PHE A 96 -6.46 -10.98 11.09
CA PHE A 96 -7.85 -10.53 11.20
C PHE A 96 -8.79 -11.71 10.93
N ILE A 97 -9.82 -11.89 11.76
CA ILE A 97 -10.81 -12.96 11.60
C ILE A 97 -12.16 -12.32 11.30
N SER A 98 -12.74 -12.69 10.16
CA SER A 98 -14.10 -12.35 9.76
C SER A 98 -15.01 -13.58 9.87
N TYR A 99 -16.10 -13.46 10.63
CA TYR A 99 -17.02 -14.55 10.94
C TYR A 99 -18.41 -14.00 11.28
N SER A 100 -19.47 -14.81 11.15
CA SER A 100 -20.83 -14.36 11.50
C SER A 100 -21.01 -14.27 13.00
N ASN A 101 -21.82 -13.32 13.48
CA ASN A 101 -22.14 -13.19 14.90
C ASN A 101 -22.72 -14.47 15.54
N LYS A 102 -23.32 -15.35 14.75
CA LYS A 102 -23.83 -16.64 15.23
C LYS A 102 -22.73 -17.66 15.52
N ASP A 103 -21.54 -17.47 14.96
CA ASP A 103 -20.41 -18.39 15.06
C ASP A 103 -19.39 -17.94 16.13
N THR A 104 -19.74 -16.90 16.90
CA THR A 104 -18.89 -16.29 17.95
C THR A 104 -18.38 -17.28 18.96
N GLU A 105 -19.27 -18.15 19.44
CA GLU A 105 -18.90 -19.09 20.50
C GLU A 105 -17.75 -19.99 20.06
N TRP A 106 -17.80 -20.48 18.81
CA TRP A 106 -16.74 -21.28 18.24
C TRP A 106 -15.46 -20.46 18.04
N VAL A 107 -15.56 -19.25 17.48
CA VAL A 107 -14.38 -18.41 17.22
C VAL A 107 -13.67 -17.99 18.51
N GLU A 108 -14.40 -17.52 19.52
CA GLU A 108 -13.82 -17.01 20.77
C GLU A 108 -13.32 -18.12 21.70
N LYS A 109 -13.97 -19.30 21.70
CA LYS A 109 -13.57 -20.41 22.59
C LYS A 109 -12.59 -21.40 21.97
N ILE A 110 -12.51 -21.47 20.63
CA ILE A 110 -11.72 -22.49 19.93
C ILE A 110 -10.66 -21.85 19.04
N LEU A 111 -11.07 -21.08 18.02
CA LEU A 111 -10.12 -20.55 17.03
C LEU A 111 -9.12 -19.56 17.63
N ILE A 112 -9.59 -18.56 18.39
CA ILE A 112 -8.72 -17.53 18.97
C ILE A 112 -7.71 -18.16 19.96
N PRO A 113 -8.13 -18.98 20.95
CA PRO A 113 -7.19 -19.64 21.86
C PRO A 113 -6.18 -20.54 21.15
N TYR A 114 -6.59 -21.22 20.07
CA TYR A 114 -5.69 -22.05 19.27
C TYR A 114 -4.66 -21.22 18.51
N LEU A 115 -5.04 -20.08 17.93
CA LEU A 115 -4.08 -19.17 17.29
C LEU A 115 -3.13 -18.54 18.32
N ASP A 116 -3.66 -18.10 19.47
CA ASP A 116 -2.88 -17.48 20.53
C ASP A 116 -1.83 -18.46 21.11
N SER A 117 -2.14 -19.76 21.22
CA SER A 117 -1.19 -20.78 21.69
C SER A 117 -0.01 -20.99 20.74
N HIS A 118 -0.16 -20.63 19.46
CA HIS A 118 0.89 -20.65 18.43
C HIS A 118 1.56 -19.27 18.25
N GLY A 119 1.31 -18.31 19.14
CA GLY A 119 1.91 -16.97 19.07
C GLY A 119 1.31 -16.06 18.00
N ILE A 120 0.15 -16.43 17.44
CA ILE A 120 -0.57 -15.67 16.42
C ILE A 120 -1.64 -14.82 17.11
N LYS A 121 -1.50 -13.49 17.02
CA LYS A 121 -2.46 -12.55 17.61
C LYS A 121 -3.64 -12.28 16.68
N ALA A 122 -4.82 -12.66 17.14
CA ALA A 122 -6.07 -12.48 16.41
C ALA A 122 -6.82 -11.17 16.76
N PHE A 123 -7.37 -10.53 15.72
CA PHE A 123 -8.28 -9.39 15.80
C PHE A 123 -9.61 -9.72 15.14
N THR A 124 -10.69 -9.16 15.68
CA THR A 124 -12.06 -9.37 15.21
C THR A 124 -12.79 -8.04 15.13
N ASP A 125 -13.83 -7.96 14.31
CA ASP A 125 -14.66 -6.77 14.16
C ASP A 125 -15.47 -6.43 15.43
N ARG A 126 -15.62 -7.38 16.36
CA ARG A 126 -16.21 -7.14 17.69
C ARG A 126 -15.43 -6.16 18.55
N LYS A 127 -14.13 -5.99 18.30
CA LYS A 127 -13.29 -5.02 19.02
C LYS A 127 -13.44 -3.59 18.47
N PHE A 128 -14.28 -3.40 17.45
CA PHE A 128 -14.50 -2.08 16.87
C PHE A 128 -15.24 -1.16 17.84
N LYS A 129 -14.76 0.08 17.94
CA LYS A 129 -15.39 1.10 18.77
C LYS A 129 -16.67 1.59 18.09
N GLY A 130 -17.72 1.83 18.87
CA GLY A 130 -18.95 2.44 18.36
C GLY A 130 -18.72 3.87 17.84
N GLY A 131 -19.37 4.21 16.72
CA GLY A 131 -19.30 5.55 16.10
C GLY A 131 -18.41 5.65 14.84
N SER A 132 -17.80 4.56 14.40
CA SER A 132 -16.98 4.48 13.18
C SER A 132 -17.65 3.64 12.10
N LEU A 133 -17.32 3.93 10.83
CA LEU A 133 -17.85 3.18 9.70
C LEU A 133 -17.28 1.77 9.70
N SER A 134 -18.18 0.79 9.85
CA SER A 134 -17.82 -0.62 10.07
C SER A 134 -16.95 -1.21 8.95
N ILE A 135 -17.18 -0.80 7.71
CA ILE A 135 -16.40 -1.26 6.55
C ILE A 135 -15.00 -0.63 6.54
N GLU A 136 -14.86 0.66 6.87
CA GLU A 136 -13.55 1.33 6.91
C GLU A 136 -12.64 0.75 8.00
N GLN A 137 -13.20 0.44 9.17
CA GLN A 137 -12.46 -0.24 10.23
C GLN A 137 -12.05 -1.64 9.83
N MET A 138 -12.90 -2.34 9.09
CA MET A 138 -12.58 -3.65 8.57
C MET A 138 -11.47 -3.57 7.52
N ALA A 139 -11.54 -2.63 6.58
CA ALA A 139 -10.47 -2.38 5.61
C ALA A 139 -9.15 -2.08 6.32
N SER A 140 -9.16 -1.20 7.32
CA SER A 140 -7.97 -0.89 8.13
C SER A 140 -7.46 -2.12 8.89
N SER A 141 -8.34 -2.97 9.41
CA SER A 141 -7.94 -4.20 10.12
C SER A 141 -7.31 -5.23 9.18
N ILE A 142 -7.83 -5.35 7.96
CA ILE A 142 -7.24 -6.17 6.89
C ILE A 142 -5.88 -5.60 6.49
N GLU A 143 -5.75 -4.28 6.32
CA GLU A 143 -4.49 -3.64 5.93
C GLU A 143 -3.37 -3.83 6.96
N ASN A 144 -3.73 -3.83 8.25
CA ASN A 144 -2.80 -3.98 9.37
C ASN A 144 -2.51 -5.45 9.73
N SER A 145 -3.16 -6.41 9.07
CA SER A 145 -2.97 -7.84 9.33
C SER A 145 -2.18 -8.49 8.20
N LYS A 146 -1.34 -9.46 8.54
CA LYS A 146 -0.58 -10.25 7.55
C LYS A 146 -1.53 -11.21 6.80
N TYR A 147 -2.49 -11.76 7.54
CA TYR A 147 -3.49 -12.68 7.02
C TYR A 147 -4.90 -12.26 7.45
N THR A 148 -5.87 -12.58 6.62
CA THR A 148 -7.28 -12.47 6.95
C THR A 148 -7.90 -13.86 6.89
N ILE A 149 -8.46 -14.35 7.98
CA ILE A 149 -9.21 -15.60 8.03
C ILE A 149 -10.69 -15.29 7.78
N ALA A 150 -11.29 -16.00 6.82
CA ALA A 150 -12.74 -15.99 6.62
C ALA A 150 -13.35 -17.30 7.11
N VAL A 151 -14.17 -17.25 8.16
CA VAL A 151 -14.83 -18.42 8.75
C VAL A 151 -16.11 -18.71 7.97
N MET A 152 -16.04 -19.66 7.04
CA MET A 152 -17.12 -19.99 6.13
C MET A 152 -18.15 -20.91 6.81
N THR A 153 -19.32 -20.33 7.06
CA THR A 153 -20.56 -21.01 7.50
C THR A 153 -21.73 -20.52 6.64
N LYS A 154 -22.90 -21.14 6.76
CA LYS A 154 -24.12 -20.64 6.10
C LYS A 154 -24.48 -19.22 6.55
N ASN A 155 -24.22 -18.91 7.83
CA ASN A 155 -24.47 -17.60 8.39
C ASN A 155 -23.49 -16.55 7.84
N PHE A 156 -22.21 -16.92 7.69
CA PHE A 156 -21.19 -16.04 7.12
C PHE A 156 -21.50 -15.65 5.68
N MET A 157 -21.90 -16.62 4.84
CA MET A 157 -22.21 -16.36 3.43
C MET A 157 -23.39 -15.40 3.25
N THR A 158 -24.32 -15.36 4.20
CA THR A 158 -25.51 -14.51 4.14
C THR A 158 -25.33 -13.14 4.78
N SER A 159 -24.42 -12.97 5.75
CA SER A 159 -24.27 -11.71 6.50
C SER A 159 -22.93 -10.99 6.32
N GLU A 160 -21.82 -11.73 6.22
CA GLU A 160 -20.48 -11.15 6.35
C GLU A 160 -19.70 -11.12 5.05
N TRP A 161 -19.92 -12.10 4.16
CA TRP A 161 -19.13 -12.22 2.93
C TRP A 161 -19.11 -10.93 2.11
N THR A 162 -20.27 -10.31 1.90
CA THR A 162 -20.38 -9.04 1.16
C THR A 162 -19.60 -7.91 1.84
N ARG A 163 -19.59 -7.87 3.17
CA ARG A 163 -18.87 -6.84 3.94
C ARG A 163 -17.36 -7.02 3.75
N ILE A 164 -16.85 -8.23 3.92
CA ILE A 164 -15.41 -8.50 3.80
C ILE A 164 -14.92 -8.29 2.37
N GLU A 165 -15.69 -8.73 1.38
CA GLU A 165 -15.39 -8.51 -0.04
C GLU A 165 -15.28 -7.02 -0.37
N THR A 166 -16.22 -6.22 0.14
CA THR A 166 -16.19 -4.77 -0.03
C THR A 166 -14.98 -4.14 0.66
N ALA A 167 -14.69 -4.54 1.90
CA ALA A 167 -13.53 -4.03 2.65
C ALA A 167 -12.21 -4.38 1.96
N MET A 168 -12.06 -5.61 1.43
CA MET A 168 -10.89 -6.03 0.68
C MET A 168 -10.71 -5.20 -0.61
N ALA A 169 -11.79 -4.95 -1.34
CA ALA A 169 -11.76 -4.11 -2.54
C ALA A 169 -11.37 -2.65 -2.26
N GLN A 170 -11.59 -2.18 -1.04
CA GLN A 170 -11.22 -0.83 -0.59
C GLN A 170 -9.78 -0.71 -0.07
N THR A 171 -9.06 -1.83 0.11
CA THR A 171 -7.67 -1.77 0.55
C THR A 171 -6.78 -1.26 -0.60
N LEU A 172 -6.13 -0.11 -0.40
CA LEU A 172 -5.51 0.67 -1.49
C LEU A 172 -4.08 0.24 -1.85
N ASN A 173 -3.56 -0.82 -1.24
CA ASN A 173 -2.13 -1.14 -1.30
C ASN A 173 -1.81 -2.20 -2.38
N PRO A 174 -1.11 -1.84 -3.47
CA PRO A 174 -0.71 -2.76 -4.54
C PRO A 174 0.28 -3.87 -4.09
N ASP A 175 0.95 -3.70 -2.94
CA ASP A 175 1.69 -4.78 -2.26
C ASP A 175 0.78 -5.85 -1.62
N ALA A 176 -0.54 -5.80 -1.86
CA ALA A 176 -1.51 -6.82 -1.45
C ALA A 176 -1.16 -8.26 -1.88
N SER A 177 -0.15 -8.45 -2.74
CA SER A 177 0.43 -9.76 -3.01
C SER A 177 0.91 -10.53 -1.76
N GLU A 178 1.27 -9.82 -0.68
CA GLU A 178 1.66 -10.46 0.59
C GLU A 178 0.46 -10.73 1.52
N ARG A 179 -0.71 -10.13 1.27
CA ARG A 179 -1.90 -10.27 2.13
C ARG A 179 -2.75 -11.43 1.62
N LYS A 180 -2.77 -12.54 2.36
CA LYS A 180 -3.53 -13.73 1.96
C LYS A 180 -4.84 -13.81 2.74
N LEU A 181 -5.94 -13.88 2.01
CA LEU A 181 -7.20 -14.38 2.53
C LEU A 181 -7.07 -15.90 2.69
N VAL A 182 -7.27 -16.40 3.90
CA VAL A 182 -7.24 -17.82 4.25
C VAL A 182 -8.67 -18.24 4.62
N PRO A 183 -9.44 -18.82 3.68
CA PRO A 183 -10.78 -19.29 3.99
C PRO A 183 -10.70 -20.58 4.79
N ILE A 184 -11.50 -20.69 5.85
CA ILE A 184 -11.69 -21.94 6.60
C ILE A 184 -13.16 -22.36 6.49
N LEU A 185 -13.41 -23.62 6.17
CA LEU A 185 -14.74 -24.20 6.06
C LEU A 185 -15.12 -24.83 7.39
N LEU A 186 -16.14 -24.27 8.05
CA LEU A 186 -16.64 -24.78 9.35
C LEU A 186 -17.98 -25.50 9.20
N GLU A 187 -18.77 -25.15 8.18
CA GLU A 187 -20.04 -25.81 7.85
C GLU A 187 -20.24 -25.84 6.34
N ASP A 188 -20.99 -26.84 5.84
CA ASP A 188 -21.42 -26.85 4.44
C ASP A 188 -22.20 -25.58 4.08
N CYS A 189 -21.73 -24.84 3.09
CA CYS A 189 -22.35 -23.60 2.63
C CYS A 189 -22.11 -23.37 1.13
N ASP A 190 -22.89 -22.46 0.55
CA ASP A 190 -22.75 -22.08 -0.85
C ASP A 190 -21.54 -21.16 -1.04
N ILE A 191 -20.40 -21.74 -1.41
CA ILE A 191 -19.14 -21.01 -1.56
C ILE A 191 -19.13 -20.22 -2.89
N PRO A 192 -19.02 -18.87 -2.87
CA PRO A 192 -18.96 -18.06 -4.08
C PRO A 192 -17.70 -18.34 -4.89
N LEU A 193 -17.75 -18.11 -6.21
CA LEU A 193 -16.66 -18.44 -7.14
C LEU A 193 -15.31 -17.81 -6.72
N ARG A 194 -15.34 -16.60 -6.19
CA ARG A 194 -14.15 -15.87 -5.70
C ARG A 194 -13.44 -16.58 -4.54
N LEU A 195 -14.17 -17.32 -3.70
CA LEU A 195 -13.59 -18.15 -2.64
C LEU A 195 -13.23 -19.55 -3.14
N ARG A 196 -13.98 -20.10 -4.11
CA ARG A 196 -13.71 -21.42 -4.69
C ARG A 196 -12.36 -21.54 -5.40
N VAL A 197 -11.83 -20.42 -5.91
CA VAL A 197 -10.49 -20.38 -6.53
C VAL A 197 -9.36 -20.34 -5.50
N LEU A 198 -9.68 -20.10 -4.23
CA LEU A 198 -8.73 -20.13 -3.13
C LEU A 198 -8.72 -21.52 -2.51
N HIS A 199 -7.54 -21.99 -2.12
CA HIS A 199 -7.44 -23.15 -1.25
C HIS A 199 -7.99 -22.77 0.13
N TYR A 200 -9.04 -23.46 0.55
CA TYR A 200 -9.58 -23.35 1.90
C TYR A 200 -9.13 -24.53 2.76
N ARG A 201 -9.13 -24.33 4.08
CA ARG A 201 -8.93 -25.40 5.05
C ARG A 201 -10.26 -25.93 5.55
N ASP A 202 -10.45 -27.25 5.52
CA ASP A 202 -11.65 -27.90 6.02
C ASP A 202 -11.52 -28.23 7.51
N LEU A 203 -12.21 -27.47 8.35
CA LEU A 203 -12.21 -27.66 9.80
C LEU A 203 -13.51 -28.31 10.31
N ARG A 204 -14.41 -28.76 9.43
CA ARG A 204 -15.65 -29.45 9.84
C ARG A 204 -15.37 -30.68 10.71
N ASN A 205 -14.30 -31.41 10.40
CA ASN A 205 -13.88 -32.61 11.11
C ASN A 205 -12.74 -32.37 12.12
N ASN A 206 -12.30 -31.11 12.32
CA ASN A 206 -11.14 -30.75 13.14
C ASN A 206 -9.81 -31.41 12.72
N GLU A 207 -9.60 -31.70 11.44
CA GLU A 207 -8.40 -32.40 10.98
C GLU A 207 -7.33 -31.47 10.40
N GLU A 208 -7.70 -30.31 9.85
CA GLU A 208 -6.76 -29.43 9.13
C GLU A 208 -6.18 -28.25 9.95
N TRP A 209 -6.13 -28.38 11.28
CA TRP A 209 -5.67 -27.31 12.17
C TRP A 209 -4.18 -27.00 12.02
N ASP A 210 -3.34 -28.01 11.85
CA ASP A 210 -1.89 -27.82 11.71
C ASP A 210 -1.55 -27.12 10.38
N GLN A 211 -2.26 -27.49 9.30
CA GLN A 211 -2.10 -26.86 7.99
C GLN A 211 -2.58 -25.40 8.00
N LEU A 212 -3.60 -25.08 8.80
CA LEU A 212 -3.98 -23.68 9.03
C LEU A 212 -2.84 -22.89 9.66
N ILE A 213 -2.10 -23.45 10.63
CA ILE A 213 -0.95 -22.78 11.24
C ILE A 213 0.19 -22.62 10.22
N GLU A 214 0.46 -23.65 9.42
CA GLU A 214 1.48 -23.59 8.34
C GLU A 214 1.18 -22.48 7.33
N ASP A 215 -0.09 -22.25 6.99
CA ASP A 215 -0.48 -21.16 6.08
C ASP A 215 -0.24 -19.76 6.69
N LEU A 216 -0.18 -19.65 8.01
CA LEU A 216 -0.12 -18.40 8.77
C LEU A 216 1.29 -18.03 9.25
N ILE A 217 2.31 -18.86 9.01
CA ILE A 217 3.71 -18.60 9.41
C ILE A 217 4.52 -18.14 8.19
#